data_AF-A0A7X0LC84-F1
#
_entry.id   AF-A0A7X0LC84-F1
#
_cell.length_a   1.000
_cell.length_b   1.000
_cell.length_c   1.000
_cell.angle_alpha   90.00
_cell.angle_beta   90.00
_cell.angle_gamma   90.00
#
_symmetry.space_group_name_H-M   'P 1'
#
loop_
_entity.id
_entity.type
_entity.pdbx_description
1 polymer ?
#
loop_
_entity_poly.entity_id
_entity_poly.type
_entity_poly.pdbx_seq_one_letter_code
_entity_poly.pdbx_strand_id
1 'polypeptide(L)'
;MAVRKEGVYAAFGPHVYRLSPASGAILAHQEVTMLDGPQKDANFDGSHFLPDEKGHIVPTSQNRAAGCDTYGNYAPSSCPGATEANPRTTAAVLDPKSLDVVTTTELSQAVVARPIVTTWRDGIYACLDGTETIIRLRMADGLNVASKPGP
;
A
#
# COMPACT_ATOMS: atom_id res chain seq x y z
N MET A 1 0.25 -1.04 10.77
CA MET A 1 -0.38 -0.08 11.70
C MET A 1 0.53 1.14 11.84
N ALA A 2 -0.03 2.33 11.93
CA ALA A 2 0.71 3.56 12.19
C ALA A 2 -0.09 4.45 13.16
N VAL A 3 0.61 5.27 13.94
CA VAL A 3 0.00 6.13 14.97
C VAL A 3 0.38 7.58 14.70
N ARG A 4 -0.62 8.46 14.70
CA ARG A 4 -0.46 9.91 14.69
C ARG A 4 -1.33 10.54 15.77
N LYS A 5 -1.11 11.84 16.03
CA LYS A 5 -1.87 12.58 17.05
C LYS A 5 -3.39 12.51 16.80
N GLU A 6 -3.79 12.50 15.53
CA GLU A 6 -5.16 12.51 15.05
C GLU A 6 -5.82 11.12 14.93
N GLY A 7 -5.09 10.02 15.10
CA GLY A 7 -5.64 8.67 14.94
C GLY A 7 -4.64 7.53 14.94
N VAL A 8 -5.16 6.33 15.18
CA VAL A 8 -4.46 5.06 14.91
C VAL A 8 -4.94 4.53 13.58
N TYR A 9 -4.02 4.12 12.70
CA TYR A 9 -4.33 3.68 11.35
C TYR A 9 -3.94 2.22 11.19
N ALA A 10 -4.90 1.41 10.76
CA ALA A 10 -4.73 -0.02 10.56
C ALA A 10 -5.12 -0.39 9.13
N ALA A 11 -4.48 -1.42 8.60
CA ALA A 11 -4.81 -1.98 7.31
C ALA A 11 -4.82 -3.50 7.44
N PHE A 12 -5.81 -4.14 6.83
CA PHE A 12 -5.98 -5.59 6.82
C PHE A 12 -6.87 -5.97 5.64
N GLY A 13 -6.48 -7.02 4.89
CA GLY A 13 -7.19 -7.34 3.65
C GLY A 13 -7.16 -6.15 2.68
N PRO A 14 -8.24 -5.89 1.92
CA PRO A 14 -8.36 -4.69 1.08
C PRO A 14 -8.78 -3.42 1.86
N HIS A 15 -8.80 -3.46 3.20
CA HIS A 15 -9.37 -2.39 4.01
C HIS A 15 -8.32 -1.56 4.73
N VAL A 16 -8.62 -0.26 4.87
CA VAL A 16 -7.90 0.69 5.71
C VAL A 16 -8.87 1.31 6.71
N TYR A 17 -8.42 1.45 7.95
CA TYR A 17 -9.20 1.97 9.07
C TYR A 17 -8.46 3.09 9.75
N ARG A 18 -9.22 4.08 10.21
CA ARG A 18 -8.76 5.10 11.15
C ARG A 18 -9.55 4.93 12.43
N LEU A 19 -8.84 4.77 13.54
CA LEU A 19 -9.38 4.48 14.86
C LEU A 19 -9.12 5.66 15.80
N SER A 20 -10.04 5.87 16.73
CA SER A 20 -9.86 6.77 17.86
C SER A 20 -8.68 6.31 18.71
N PRO A 21 -7.69 7.17 18.98
CA PRO A 21 -6.55 6.78 19.80
C PRO A 21 -6.93 6.57 21.27
N ALA A 22 -8.04 7.17 21.72
CA ALA A 22 -8.49 7.05 23.11
C ALA A 22 -9.37 5.81 23.35
N SER A 23 -10.16 5.40 22.36
CA SER A 23 -11.20 4.37 22.55
C SER A 23 -11.12 3.19 21.59
N GLY A 24 -10.30 3.27 20.54
CA GLY A 24 -10.26 2.25 19.48
C GLY A 24 -11.48 2.23 18.55
N ALA A 25 -12.46 3.13 18.75
CA ALA A 25 -13.63 3.23 17.88
C ALA A 25 -13.22 3.55 16.43
N ILE A 26 -13.89 2.93 15.45
CA ILE A 26 -13.67 3.21 14.03
C ILE A 26 -14.21 4.61 13.73
N LEU A 27 -13.32 5.51 13.31
CA LEU A 27 -13.64 6.88 12.90
C LEU A 27 -13.85 7.00 11.39
N ALA A 28 -13.13 6.19 10.61
CA ALA A 28 -13.28 6.06 9.16
C ALA A 28 -12.84 4.68 8.69
N HIS A 29 -13.41 4.23 7.57
CA HIS A 29 -13.10 2.96 6.91
C HIS A 29 -13.17 3.14 5.40
N GLN A 30 -12.21 2.55 4.69
CA GLN A 30 -12.20 2.48 3.24
C GLN A 30 -11.80 1.08 2.80
N GLU A 31 -12.56 0.47 1.89
CA GLU A 31 -12.11 -0.65 1.07
C GLU A 31 -11.48 -0.12 -0.21
N VAL A 32 -10.20 -0.39 -0.45
CA VAL A 32 -9.52 0.08 -1.66
C VAL A 32 -9.77 -0.92 -2.79
N THR A 33 -10.16 -0.42 -3.96
CA THR A 33 -10.38 -1.28 -5.12
C THR A 33 -9.08 -1.85 -5.67
N MET A 34 -8.95 -3.18 -5.71
CA MET A 34 -7.80 -3.82 -6.37
C MET A 34 -7.90 -3.66 -7.88
N LEU A 35 -6.77 -3.34 -8.49
CA LEU A 35 -6.64 -3.21 -9.94
C LEU A 35 -6.23 -4.52 -10.62
N ASP A 36 -5.65 -5.46 -9.86
CA ASP A 36 -5.34 -6.82 -10.29
C ASP A 36 -5.62 -7.83 -9.18
N GLY A 37 -6.03 -9.03 -9.58
CA GLY A 37 -6.46 -10.09 -8.68
C GLY A 37 -7.82 -9.83 -8.01
N PRO A 38 -8.39 -10.84 -7.35
CA PRO A 38 -9.67 -10.71 -6.67
C PRO A 38 -9.49 -10.04 -5.30
N GLN A 39 -10.46 -9.23 -4.89
CA GLN A 39 -10.43 -8.47 -3.63
C GLN A 39 -10.14 -9.30 -2.38
N LYS A 40 -10.69 -10.52 -2.32
CA LYS A 40 -10.52 -11.44 -1.18
C LYS A 40 -9.08 -11.92 -1.00
N ASP A 41 -8.23 -11.79 -2.03
CA ASP A 41 -6.84 -12.24 -2.03
C ASP A 41 -5.87 -11.06 -1.83
N ALA A 42 -6.40 -9.85 -1.66
CA ALA A 42 -5.62 -8.67 -1.36
C ALA A 42 -5.28 -8.57 0.13
N ASN A 43 -4.10 -8.06 0.43
CA ASN A 43 -3.73 -7.68 1.79
C ASN A 43 -2.90 -6.39 1.79
N PHE A 44 -3.38 -5.34 2.44
CA PHE A 44 -2.55 -4.19 2.78
C PHE A 44 -1.84 -4.45 4.10
N ASP A 45 -0.55 -4.79 4.05
CA ASP A 45 0.27 -4.86 5.26
C ASP A 45 0.87 -3.51 5.63
N GLY A 46 0.03 -2.64 6.18
CA GLY A 46 0.42 -1.32 6.63
C GLY A 46 0.47 -0.28 5.51
N SER A 47 0.97 0.90 5.87
CA SER A 47 0.99 2.07 5.01
C SER A 47 2.06 3.04 5.49
N HIS A 48 2.48 3.93 4.60
CA HIS A 48 3.30 5.08 4.97
C HIS A 48 2.48 6.35 4.86
N PHE A 49 2.81 7.33 5.69
CA PHE A 49 2.32 8.68 5.47
C PHE A 49 3.32 9.47 4.65
N LEU A 50 2.81 10.25 3.70
CA LEU A 50 3.61 11.22 2.98
C LEU A 50 3.99 12.39 3.90
N PRO A 51 5.19 12.96 3.72
CA PRO A 51 5.61 14.19 4.39
C PRO A 51 5.06 15.44 3.67
N ASP A 52 3.91 15.34 3.00
CA ASP A 52 3.20 16.51 2.46
C ASP A 52 2.37 17.21 3.55
N GLU A 53 1.85 18.39 3.24
CA GLU A 53 1.11 19.21 4.21
C GLU A 53 -0.13 18.52 4.79
N LYS A 54 -0.78 17.66 3.99
CA LYS A 54 -1.99 16.95 4.42
C LYS A 54 -1.64 15.67 5.18
N GLY A 55 -0.48 15.09 4.93
CA GLY A 55 -0.05 13.81 5.41
C GLY A 55 -0.83 12.66 4.77
N HIS A 56 -0.98 12.62 3.44
CA HIS A 56 -1.71 11.53 2.78
C HIS A 56 -1.15 10.15 3.12
N ILE A 57 -1.99 9.13 3.03
CA ILE A 57 -1.64 7.74 3.35
C ILE A 57 -1.40 6.98 2.06
N VAL A 58 -0.32 6.19 2.01
CA VAL A 58 0.03 5.33 0.89
C VAL A 58 0.07 3.88 1.35
N PRO A 59 -1.04 3.15 1.21
CA PRO A 59 -1.05 1.71 1.34
C PRO A 59 -0.69 1.05 -0.01
N THR A 60 -0.02 -0.10 0.04
CA THR A 60 0.28 -0.93 -1.13
C THR A 60 -0.16 -2.37 -0.88
N SER A 61 -0.87 -2.96 -1.83
CA SER A 61 -1.38 -4.31 -1.67
C SER A 61 -0.27 -5.35 -1.87
N GLN A 62 -0.28 -6.36 -1.02
CA GLN A 62 0.46 -7.60 -1.14
C GLN A 62 -0.57 -8.67 -1.47
N ASN A 63 -0.78 -8.88 -2.76
CA ASN A 63 -1.77 -9.82 -3.25
C ASN A 63 -1.18 -11.23 -3.23
N ARG A 64 -1.97 -12.22 -2.84
CA ARG A 64 -1.56 -13.63 -2.95
C ARG A 64 -2.07 -14.25 -4.24
N ALA A 65 -1.40 -15.31 -4.67
CA ALA A 65 -1.90 -16.18 -5.74
C ALA A 65 -3.28 -16.78 -5.40
N ALA A 66 -4.11 -16.96 -6.44
CA ALA A 66 -5.45 -17.50 -6.30
C ALA A 66 -5.44 -18.91 -5.68
N GLY A 67 -6.32 -19.15 -4.71
CA GLY A 67 -6.43 -20.44 -4.02
C GLY A 67 -5.41 -20.67 -2.90
N CYS A 68 -4.57 -19.67 -2.58
CA CYS A 68 -3.71 -19.73 -1.41
C CYS A 68 -4.47 -19.33 -0.14
N ASP A 69 -4.42 -20.15 0.92
CA ASP A 69 -5.06 -19.85 2.20
C ASP A 69 -4.18 -19.04 3.17
N THR A 70 -2.90 -18.85 2.83
CA THR A 70 -2.04 -17.99 3.65
C THR A 70 -2.44 -16.52 3.47
N TYR A 71 -2.48 -15.78 4.58
CA TYR A 71 -2.87 -14.38 4.65
C TYR A 71 -1.75 -13.51 5.22
N GLY A 72 -1.84 -12.20 4.99
CA GLY A 72 -0.91 -11.22 5.53
C GLY A 72 0.41 -11.15 4.76
N ASN A 73 1.41 -10.50 5.37
CA ASN A 73 2.72 -10.25 4.76
C ASN A 73 3.54 -11.54 4.51
N TYR A 74 3.13 -12.68 5.08
CA TYR A 74 3.81 -13.94 4.81
C TYR A 74 3.40 -14.55 3.46
N ALA A 75 2.16 -14.27 3.02
CA ALA A 75 1.55 -14.89 1.85
C ALA A 75 2.37 -14.74 0.56
N PRO A 76 2.97 -13.57 0.23
CA PRO A 76 3.75 -13.43 -0.99
C PRO A 76 4.89 -14.44 -1.12
N SER A 77 5.50 -14.85 0.00
CA SER A 77 6.64 -15.79 0.04
C SER A 77 6.28 -17.25 0.32
N SER A 78 5.07 -17.52 0.82
CA SER A 78 4.67 -18.84 1.31
C SER A 78 3.58 -19.50 0.48
N CYS A 79 2.91 -18.74 -0.38
CA CYS A 79 1.92 -19.28 -1.29
C CYS A 79 2.60 -20.15 -2.37
N PRO A 80 1.98 -21.28 -2.76
CA PRO A 80 2.51 -22.10 -3.85
C PRO A 80 2.69 -21.31 -5.14
N GLY A 81 3.83 -21.52 -5.81
CA GLY A 81 4.25 -20.75 -6.98
C GLY A 81 5.51 -19.93 -6.70
N ALA A 82 6.07 -19.35 -7.75
CA ALA A 82 7.12 -18.34 -7.59
C ALA A 82 6.47 -17.00 -7.18
N THR A 83 7.21 -16.09 -6.55
CA THR A 83 6.70 -14.79 -6.09
C THR A 83 6.06 -13.95 -7.20
N GLU A 84 6.47 -14.19 -8.44
CA GLU A 84 6.00 -13.61 -9.69
C GLU A 84 4.60 -14.09 -10.09
N ALA A 85 4.11 -15.18 -9.49
CA ALA A 85 2.74 -15.67 -9.68
C ALA A 85 1.70 -14.85 -8.90
N ASN A 86 2.15 -13.97 -7.99
CA ASN A 86 1.26 -13.08 -7.26
C ASN A 86 0.72 -11.98 -8.20
N PRO A 87 -0.57 -11.60 -8.06
CA PRO A 87 -1.12 -10.47 -8.80
C PRO A 87 -0.35 -9.18 -8.55
N ARG A 88 -0.39 -8.27 -9.52
CA ARG A 88 0.30 -6.99 -9.43
C ARG A 88 -0.21 -6.15 -8.27
N THR A 89 0.70 -5.39 -7.66
CA THR A 89 0.37 -4.54 -6.51
C THR A 89 -0.48 -3.35 -6.93
N THR A 90 -1.54 -3.08 -6.19
CA THR A 90 -2.25 -1.80 -6.22
C THR A 90 -1.64 -0.87 -5.18
N ALA A 91 -1.13 0.28 -5.61
CA ALA A 91 -0.78 1.38 -4.72
C ALA A 91 -1.90 2.41 -4.72
N ALA A 92 -2.27 2.93 -3.55
CA ALA A 92 -3.29 3.96 -3.41
C ALA A 92 -2.74 5.19 -2.68
N VAL A 93 -3.42 6.32 -2.83
CA VAL A 93 -3.25 7.50 -1.99
C VAL A 93 -4.59 7.80 -1.37
N LEU A 94 -4.65 7.91 -0.04
CA LEU A 94 -5.87 8.17 0.70
C LEU A 94 -5.79 9.52 1.44
N ASP A 95 -6.92 10.21 1.54
CA ASP A 95 -7.07 11.33 2.46
C ASP A 95 -6.93 10.82 3.90
N PRO A 96 -6.09 11.43 4.75
CA PRO A 96 -5.81 10.88 6.08
C PRO A 96 -6.94 11.07 7.09
N LYS A 97 -7.95 11.89 6.77
CA LYS A 97 -9.09 12.14 7.66
C LYS A 97 -10.28 11.26 7.29
N SER A 98 -10.70 11.29 6.02
CA SER A 98 -11.87 10.53 5.53
C SER A 98 -11.51 9.13 5.06
N LEU A 99 -10.25 8.88 4.71
CA LEU A 99 -9.76 7.69 4.00
C LEU A 99 -10.25 7.56 2.55
N ASP A 100 -10.88 8.60 2.00
CA ASP A 100 -11.30 8.60 0.61
C ASP A 100 -10.09 8.39 -0.31
N VAL A 101 -10.28 7.57 -1.34
CA VAL A 101 -9.26 7.31 -2.35
C VAL A 101 -9.05 8.57 -3.19
N VAL A 102 -7.86 9.17 -3.09
CA VAL A 102 -7.43 10.29 -3.94
C VAL A 102 -7.05 9.75 -5.32
N THR A 103 -6.28 8.66 -5.36
CA THR A 103 -5.86 8.01 -6.60
C THR A 103 -5.40 6.57 -6.33
N THR A 104 -5.44 5.73 -7.37
CA THR A 104 -4.85 4.39 -7.37
C THR A 104 -3.98 4.22 -8.61
N THR A 105 -2.97 3.37 -8.50
CA THR A 105 -2.17 2.94 -9.63
C THR A 105 -1.82 1.46 -9.48
N GLU A 106 -1.86 0.75 -10.59
CA GLU A 106 -1.37 -0.62 -10.67
C GLU A 106 0.14 -0.54 -10.93
N LEU A 107 0.92 -1.29 -10.17
CA LEU A 107 2.35 -1.41 -10.38
C LEU A 107 2.65 -2.49 -11.41
N SER A 108 3.80 -2.42 -12.08
CA SER A 108 4.15 -3.38 -13.13
C SER A 108 4.41 -4.80 -12.63
N GLN A 109 4.52 -5.00 -11.32
CA GLN A 109 4.89 -6.25 -10.65
C GLN A 109 4.27 -6.29 -9.25
N ALA A 110 4.31 -7.47 -8.62
CA ALA A 110 4.00 -7.60 -7.19
C ALA A 110 5.09 -6.95 -6.34
N VAL A 111 4.71 -6.40 -5.20
CA VAL A 111 5.60 -5.84 -4.18
C VAL A 111 5.51 -6.70 -2.93
N VAL A 112 6.66 -7.02 -2.34
CA VAL A 112 6.76 -7.94 -1.19
C VAL A 112 7.09 -7.22 0.12
N ALA A 113 7.40 -5.92 0.07
CA ALA A 113 7.72 -5.13 1.25
C ALA A 113 6.89 -3.85 1.36
N ARG A 114 6.85 -3.28 2.56
CA ARG A 114 6.20 -1.99 2.80
C ARG A 114 6.92 -0.87 2.05
N PRO A 115 6.20 0.16 1.56
CA PRO A 115 6.82 1.35 0.99
C PRO A 115 7.75 2.02 2.00
N ILE A 116 8.91 2.47 1.54
CA ILE A 116 9.73 3.43 2.27
C ILE A 116 9.52 4.79 1.59
N VAL A 117 8.97 5.74 2.33
CA VAL A 117 8.80 7.11 1.83
C VAL A 117 10.00 7.97 2.20
N THR A 118 10.51 8.69 1.21
CA THR A 118 11.65 9.60 1.37
C THR A 118 11.44 10.89 0.58
N THR A 119 12.15 11.94 0.98
CA THR A 119 12.27 13.18 0.20
C THR A 119 13.64 13.20 -0.46
N TRP A 120 13.66 13.54 -1.74
CA TRP A 120 14.91 13.72 -2.47
C TRP A 120 14.77 14.85 -3.49
N ARG A 121 15.64 15.86 -3.40
CA ARG A 121 15.49 17.13 -4.13
C ARG A 121 14.10 17.74 -3.89
N ASP A 122 13.39 18.09 -4.96
CA ASP A 122 12.07 18.71 -4.99
C ASP A 122 10.90 17.69 -5.04
N GLY A 123 11.13 16.44 -4.64
CA GLY A 123 10.14 15.38 -4.75
C GLY A 123 10.01 14.49 -3.50
N ILE A 124 8.78 14.03 -3.28
CA ILE A 124 8.47 12.93 -2.37
C ILE A 124 8.42 11.64 -3.19
N TYR A 125 9.06 10.58 -2.69
CA TYR A 125 9.12 9.29 -3.35
C TYR A 125 8.73 8.16 -2.42
N ALA A 126 7.96 7.20 -2.93
CA ALA A 126 7.81 5.88 -2.31
C ALA A 126 8.72 4.89 -3.05
N CYS A 127 9.66 4.29 -2.33
CA CYS A 127 10.51 3.21 -2.82
C CYS A 127 9.89 1.88 -2.36
N LEU A 128 9.71 0.96 -3.30
CA LEU A 128 9.03 -0.31 -3.09
C LEU A 128 9.92 -1.45 -3.60
N ASP A 129 9.98 -2.53 -2.82
CA ASP A 129 10.71 -3.73 -3.19
C ASP A 129 9.80 -4.66 -4.01
N GLY A 130 9.92 -4.55 -5.33
CA GLY A 130 9.21 -5.41 -6.26
C GLY A 130 9.87 -6.79 -6.37
N THR A 131 9.13 -7.79 -6.82
CA THR A 131 9.64 -9.15 -7.01
C THR A 131 10.75 -9.27 -8.05
N GLU A 132 10.83 -8.33 -9.00
CA GLU A 132 11.81 -8.30 -10.08
C GLU A 132 12.78 -7.11 -9.95
N THR A 133 12.26 -5.93 -9.61
CA THR A 133 13.05 -4.69 -9.52
C THR A 133 12.54 -3.76 -8.43
N ILE A 134 13.40 -2.89 -7.92
CA ILE A 134 12.97 -1.76 -7.08
C ILE A 134 12.11 -0.80 -7.90
N ILE A 135 10.93 -0.44 -7.37
CA ILE A 135 10.04 0.54 -7.97
C ILE A 135 10.16 1.86 -7.21
N ARG A 136 10.24 2.98 -7.95
CA ARG A 136 10.20 4.32 -7.37
C ARG A 136 8.96 5.06 -7.87
N LEU A 137 8.07 5.42 -6.96
CA LEU A 137 6.89 6.21 -7.25
C LEU A 137 7.14 7.65 -6.86
N ARG A 138 7.02 8.60 -7.80
CA ARG A 138 7.02 10.02 -7.46
C ARG A 138 5.61 10.37 -6.97
N MET A 139 5.53 10.91 -5.76
CA MET A 139 4.30 11.30 -5.10
C MET A 139 4.03 12.78 -5.38
N ALA A 140 3.86 13.17 -6.65
CA ALA A 140 3.54 14.54 -7.06
C ALA A 140 2.10 14.57 -7.59
N ASP A 141 1.20 15.33 -6.95
CA ASP A 141 -0.19 15.58 -7.35
C ASP A 141 -1.00 14.36 -7.79
N GLY A 142 -0.78 13.21 -7.14
CA GLY A 142 -1.33 11.91 -7.55
C GLY A 142 -0.27 11.07 -8.27
N LEU A 143 -0.05 9.85 -7.75
CA LEU A 143 0.92 8.83 -8.19
C LEU A 143 1.43 8.97 -9.64
N ASN A 144 2.69 9.38 -9.79
CA ASN A 144 3.43 9.26 -11.05
C ASN A 144 4.49 8.15 -10.91
N VAL A 145 4.24 7.00 -11.54
CA VAL A 145 5.14 5.83 -11.49
C VAL A 145 6.39 6.12 -12.34
N ALA A 146 7.58 6.11 -11.73
CA ALA A 146 8.85 6.15 -12.46
C ALA A 146 9.64 4.88 -12.14
N SER A 147 9.37 3.79 -12.86
CA SER A 147 10.20 2.60 -12.76
C SER A 147 11.60 2.89 -13.31
N LYS A 148 12.63 2.50 -12.57
CA LYS A 148 14.00 2.42 -13.06
C LYS A 148 14.51 1.02 -12.76
N PRO A 149 15.22 0.36 -13.68
CA PRO A 149 15.99 -0.84 -13.33
C PRO A 149 16.91 -0.51 -12.15
N GLY A 150 17.06 -1.45 -11.21
CA GLY A 150 18.06 -1.36 -10.15
C GLY A 150 19.49 -1.24 -10.73
N PRO A 151 20.47 -0.80 -9.93
CA PRO A 151 21.85 -0.65 -10.36
C PRO A 151 22.44 -1.93 -10.95
#